data_AF-A0AA37KK93-F1
#
_entry.id   AF-A0AA37KK93-F1
#
_cell.length_a   1.000
_cell.length_b   1.000
_cell.length_c   1.000
_cell.angle_alpha   90.00
_cell.angle_beta   90.00
_cell.angle_gamma   90.00
#
_symmetry.space_group_name_H-M   'P 1'
#
loop_
_entity.id
_entity.type
_entity.pdbx_description
1 polymer ?
#
loop_
_entity_poly.entity_id
_entity_poly.type
_entity_poly.pdbx_seq_one_letter_code
_entity_poly.pdbx_strand_id
1 'polypeptide(L)'
;MKTTACIKLLALLLLTACDRTSKLSFEGGAPGGVHTIADLKARCTANSVAVTEDITLEGVVTGNDFYGEFYKTLVVEDASGGISVLIDGTRLAFDYPVGAAVTIFCNGLTLGDYGGKIQLGVAPDGDYGVGRIPREELERYLRRNPDKDRRPRPAVCTFDAIGPRQTDTYVCFEGVRFTEAGPWCDTDPETSEPQTSERTLTDAQGRTFRVRTLGTCAYATEPVPQGTGSVYGIIDYFNGKYTLRVSERRVEFANAAGLPRAYPSTGRYSAPKPTK
;
A
#
# COMPACT_ATOMS: atom_id res chain seq x y z
N MET A 1 80.35 4.25 50.14
CA MET A 1 79.05 3.80 49.58
C MET A 1 79.21 3.78 48.06
N LYS A 2 79.57 2.64 47.43
CA LYS A 2 78.68 1.56 46.90
C LYS A 2 77.60 2.20 46.00
N THR A 3 77.49 1.99 44.69
CA THR A 3 77.49 0.75 43.88
C THR A 3 77.64 1.11 42.39
N THR A 4 78.54 0.53 41.61
CA THR A 4 78.43 -0.72 40.81
C THR A 4 77.37 -0.69 39.69
N ALA A 5 77.85 -0.72 38.45
CA ALA A 5 77.09 -0.91 37.22
C ALA A 5 76.66 -2.38 37.03
N CYS A 6 75.47 -2.60 36.46
CA CYS A 6 75.12 -3.85 35.78
C CYS A 6 74.25 -3.55 34.55
N ILE A 7 74.88 -3.70 33.38
CA ILE A 7 74.25 -3.91 32.07
C ILE A 7 73.55 -5.27 32.10
N LYS A 8 72.30 -5.37 31.62
CA LYS A 8 71.83 -6.47 30.75
C LYS A 8 70.36 -6.33 30.31
N LEU A 9 70.17 -6.80 29.07
CA LEU A 9 68.98 -7.37 28.45
C LEU A 9 68.00 -6.45 27.69
N LEU A 10 68.30 -6.37 26.40
CA LEU A 10 67.39 -6.23 25.26
C LEU A 10 66.24 -7.25 25.34
N ALA A 11 65.00 -6.77 25.29
CA ALA A 11 63.81 -7.59 25.04
C ALA A 11 62.97 -6.93 23.93
N LEU A 12 62.99 -7.58 22.76
CA LEU A 12 62.17 -7.31 21.60
C LEU A 12 60.75 -7.81 21.91
N LEU A 13 59.74 -6.93 21.92
CA LEU A 13 58.34 -7.29 22.08
C LEU A 13 57.55 -6.90 20.83
N LEU A 14 56.88 -7.92 20.31
CA LEU A 14 56.23 -8.03 19.02
C LEU A 14 55.02 -7.08 18.88
N LEU A 15 54.83 -6.59 17.66
CA LEU A 15 53.62 -5.95 17.18
C LEU A 15 52.39 -6.81 17.48
N THR A 16 51.44 -6.26 18.24
CA THR A 16 50.03 -6.65 18.14
C THR A 16 49.21 -5.40 17.82
N ALA A 17 48.99 -5.21 16.52
CA ALA A 17 47.91 -4.35 16.03
C ALA A 17 46.59 -5.00 16.45
N CYS A 18 45.95 -4.46 17.48
CA CYS A 18 44.56 -4.76 17.75
C CYS A 18 43.71 -3.75 16.98
N ASP A 19 43.25 -4.18 15.81
CA ASP A 19 42.06 -3.65 15.15
C ASP A 19 40.89 -3.70 16.13
N ARG A 20 40.61 -2.57 16.79
CA ARG A 20 39.27 -2.31 17.30
C ARG A 20 38.53 -1.59 16.20
N THR A 21 37.91 -2.40 15.35
CA THR A 21 36.68 -2.06 14.66
C THR A 21 35.75 -1.40 15.67
N SER A 22 35.67 -0.08 15.61
CA SER A 22 34.63 0.71 16.24
C SER A 22 33.31 0.18 15.69
N LYS A 23 32.64 -0.65 16.49
CA LYS A 23 31.25 -0.98 16.25
C LYS A 23 30.50 0.35 16.18
N LEU A 24 30.07 0.72 14.98
CA LEU A 24 29.08 1.75 14.74
C LEU A 24 27.91 1.44 15.66
N SER A 25 27.85 2.19 16.75
CA SER A 25 26.69 2.23 17.62
C SER A 25 25.79 3.25 16.92
N PHE A 26 24.65 2.80 16.39
CA PHE A 26 23.58 3.72 16.09
C PHE A 26 23.15 4.29 17.44
N GLU A 27 23.66 5.46 17.80
CA GLU A 27 22.94 6.31 18.74
C GLU A 27 21.57 6.52 18.11
N GLY A 28 20.56 5.92 18.75
CA GLY A 28 19.18 6.08 18.36
C GLY A 28 18.89 7.57 18.33
N GLY A 29 18.78 8.13 17.13
CA GLY A 29 18.19 9.43 16.92
C GLY A 29 16.87 9.47 17.67
N ALA A 30 16.57 10.61 18.30
CA ALA A 30 15.31 10.86 18.96
C ALA A 30 14.17 10.27 18.10
N PRO A 31 13.23 9.50 18.67
CA PRO A 31 12.18 8.87 17.88
C PRO A 31 11.50 9.97 17.07
N GLY A 32 11.68 9.89 15.77
CA GLY A 32 10.95 10.69 14.80
C GLY A 32 9.48 10.71 15.17
N GLY A 33 8.85 11.90 15.15
CA GLY A 33 7.46 12.05 15.56
C GLY A 33 6.54 11.13 14.76
N VAL A 34 5.45 10.68 15.39
CA VAL A 34 4.35 10.08 14.62
C VAL A 34 3.66 11.21 13.86
N HIS A 35 3.63 11.11 12.53
CA HIS A 35 3.00 12.06 11.63
C HIS A 35 1.74 11.48 11.02
N THR A 36 0.90 12.35 10.45
CA THR A 36 -0.26 11.92 9.68
C THR A 36 0.11 11.67 8.22
N ILE A 37 -0.65 10.80 7.54
CA ILE A 37 -0.49 10.53 6.11
C ILE A 37 -0.69 11.81 5.29
N ALA A 38 -1.66 12.66 5.65
CA ALA A 38 -1.88 13.93 4.98
C ALA A 38 -0.66 14.87 5.09
N ASP A 39 -0.05 14.95 6.27
CA ASP A 39 1.17 15.76 6.48
C ASP A 39 2.34 15.22 5.65
N LEU A 40 2.48 13.90 5.55
CA LEU A 40 3.51 13.30 4.70
C LEU A 40 3.26 13.65 3.23
N LYS A 41 2.02 13.48 2.72
CA LYS A 41 1.67 13.78 1.32
C LYS A 41 1.92 15.24 0.96
N ALA A 42 1.66 16.17 1.89
CA ALA A 42 1.89 17.61 1.69
C ALA A 42 3.38 17.99 1.46
N ARG A 43 4.32 17.10 1.81
CA ARG A 43 5.76 17.29 1.56
C ARG A 43 6.18 16.96 0.12
N CYS A 44 5.30 16.35 -0.67
CA CYS A 44 5.56 16.07 -2.09
C CYS A 44 5.34 17.35 -2.93
N THR A 45 6.39 18.16 -3.08
CA THR A 45 6.36 19.45 -3.79
C THR A 45 6.89 19.39 -5.22
N ALA A 46 7.27 18.20 -5.69
CA ALA A 46 7.79 17.91 -7.02
C ALA A 46 7.36 16.49 -7.43
N ASN A 47 7.65 16.10 -8.67
CA ASN A 47 7.31 14.75 -9.17
C ASN A 47 7.85 13.61 -8.29
N SER A 48 8.99 13.84 -7.63
CA SER A 48 9.64 12.89 -6.73
C SER A 48 10.38 13.64 -5.62
N VAL A 49 10.17 13.25 -4.36
CA VAL A 49 10.77 13.87 -3.17
C VAL A 49 11.21 12.79 -2.20
N ALA A 50 12.52 12.69 -1.95
CA ALA A 50 13.06 11.79 -0.94
C ALA A 50 12.71 12.26 0.48
N VAL A 51 12.32 11.33 1.33
CA VAL A 51 12.06 11.59 2.75
C VAL A 51 13.35 11.32 3.53
N THR A 52 14.03 12.38 3.98
CA THR A 52 15.30 12.31 4.71
C THR A 52 15.16 12.45 6.22
N GLU A 53 13.98 12.85 6.68
CA GLU A 53 13.63 12.99 8.09
C GLU A 53 13.19 11.64 8.67
N ASP A 54 13.45 11.43 9.96
CA ASP A 54 12.85 10.34 10.74
C ASP A 54 11.35 10.61 10.91
N ILE A 55 10.56 10.20 9.94
CA ILE A 55 9.09 10.28 9.95
C ILE A 55 8.52 8.89 10.12
N THR A 56 7.62 8.75 11.10
CA THR A 56 6.88 7.52 11.33
C THR A 56 5.40 7.75 11.07
N LEU A 57 4.75 6.85 10.32
CA LEU A 57 3.30 6.81 10.18
C LEU A 57 2.74 5.60 10.91
N GLU A 58 1.57 5.75 11.53
CA GLU A 58 0.75 4.63 12.00
C GLU A 58 -0.58 4.61 11.23
N GLY A 59 -0.96 3.46 10.71
CA GLY A 59 -2.19 3.33 9.94
C GLY A 59 -2.71 1.89 9.91
N VAL A 60 -3.78 1.69 9.17
CA VAL A 60 -4.41 0.37 8.96
C VAL A 60 -4.45 0.06 7.48
N VAL A 61 -4.13 -1.18 7.12
CA VAL A 61 -4.23 -1.66 5.73
C VAL A 61 -5.70 -1.76 5.33
N THR A 62 -6.09 -1.07 4.27
CA THR A 62 -7.45 -1.06 3.71
C THR A 62 -7.54 -1.69 2.31
N GLY A 63 -6.40 -1.90 1.66
CA GLY A 63 -6.28 -2.58 0.38
C GLY A 63 -4.94 -3.30 0.23
N ASN A 64 -4.96 -4.44 -0.46
CA ASN A 64 -3.77 -5.24 -0.74
C ASN A 64 -3.96 -6.07 -2.03
N ASP A 65 -2.95 -6.86 -2.36
CA ASP A 65 -2.87 -7.59 -3.63
C ASP A 65 -3.73 -8.87 -3.70
N PHE A 66 -4.51 -9.20 -2.66
CA PHE A 66 -5.19 -10.51 -2.58
C PHE A 66 -6.12 -10.81 -3.76
N TYR A 67 -6.96 -9.84 -4.13
CA TYR A 67 -7.92 -9.98 -5.23
C TYR A 67 -7.38 -9.44 -6.56
N GLY A 68 -6.13 -8.98 -6.60
CA GLY A 68 -5.48 -8.45 -7.80
C GLY A 68 -5.74 -6.97 -8.09
N GLU A 69 -6.65 -6.31 -7.36
CA GLU A 69 -6.91 -4.88 -7.54
C GLU A 69 -5.65 -4.08 -7.15
N PHE A 70 -5.14 -4.19 -5.92
CA PHE A 70 -3.96 -3.45 -5.50
C PHE A 70 -2.66 -4.24 -5.75
N TYR A 71 -2.38 -4.53 -7.03
CA TYR A 71 -1.19 -5.28 -7.43
C TYR A 71 0.11 -4.64 -6.89
N LYS A 72 0.92 -5.43 -6.19
CA LYS A 72 2.22 -4.99 -5.64
C LYS A 72 2.11 -3.69 -4.81
N THR A 73 0.98 -3.53 -4.11
CA THR A 73 0.62 -2.30 -3.40
C THR A 73 -0.10 -2.65 -2.10
N LEU A 74 0.26 -1.95 -1.03
CA LEU A 74 -0.59 -1.84 0.16
C LEU A 74 -1.22 -0.45 0.18
N VAL A 75 -2.52 -0.37 0.44
CA VAL A 75 -3.18 0.91 0.73
C VAL A 75 -3.34 0.99 2.24
N VAL A 76 -2.76 2.04 2.82
CA VAL A 76 -2.74 2.29 4.27
C VAL A 76 -3.48 3.58 4.56
N GLU A 77 -4.34 3.55 5.58
CA GLU A 77 -5.19 4.68 5.95
C GLU A 77 -5.05 5.02 7.45
N ASP A 78 -5.02 6.31 7.75
CA ASP A 78 -5.15 6.88 9.08
C ASP A 78 -6.34 7.86 9.13
N ALA A 79 -6.50 8.60 10.23
CA ALA A 79 -7.62 9.55 10.36
C ALA A 79 -7.56 10.75 9.39
N SER A 80 -6.38 11.03 8.84
CA SER A 80 -6.12 12.18 7.96
C SER A 80 -6.35 11.84 6.48
N GLY A 81 -6.08 10.60 6.07
CA GLY A 81 -6.24 10.13 4.70
C GLY A 81 -5.55 8.80 4.44
N GLY A 82 -5.42 8.45 3.16
CA GLY A 82 -4.77 7.21 2.73
C GLY A 82 -3.55 7.44 1.84
N ILE A 83 -2.72 6.41 1.74
CA ILE A 83 -1.56 6.37 0.86
C ILE A 83 -1.34 4.96 0.30
N SER A 84 -1.09 4.89 -1.01
CA SER A 84 -0.56 3.71 -1.69
C SER A 84 0.94 3.55 -1.42
N VAL A 85 1.34 2.42 -0.87
CA VAL A 85 2.74 2.00 -0.64
C VAL A 85 3.10 0.91 -1.67
N LEU A 86 4.08 1.20 -2.53
CA LEU A 86 4.46 0.38 -3.67
C LEU A 86 5.57 -0.59 -3.27
N ILE A 87 5.36 -1.88 -3.50
CA ILE A 87 6.23 -2.95 -2.98
C ILE A 87 6.47 -3.97 -4.08
N ASP A 88 7.72 -4.29 -4.37
CA ASP A 88 8.09 -5.32 -5.35
C ASP A 88 7.99 -6.72 -4.75
N GLY A 89 6.79 -7.07 -4.30
CA GLY A 89 6.48 -8.32 -3.65
C GLY A 89 5.06 -8.75 -3.96
N THR A 90 4.85 -10.06 -4.01
CA THR A 90 3.51 -10.64 -4.14
C THR A 90 3.09 -11.26 -2.81
N ARG A 91 1.81 -11.62 -2.70
CA ARG A 91 1.22 -12.24 -1.51
C ARG A 91 1.29 -11.33 -0.27
N LEU A 92 1.28 -10.01 -0.47
CA LEU A 92 1.33 -9.02 0.60
C LEU A 92 0.17 -9.20 1.59
N ALA A 93 -0.99 -9.60 1.08
CA ALA A 93 -2.19 -9.87 1.87
C ALA A 93 -2.05 -10.95 2.96
N PHE A 94 -1.06 -11.83 2.88
CA PHE A 94 -0.83 -12.86 3.90
C PHE A 94 -0.10 -12.30 5.13
N ASP A 95 0.80 -11.36 4.91
CA ASP A 95 1.55 -10.69 5.98
C ASP A 95 0.76 -9.49 6.52
N TYR A 96 0.11 -8.78 5.60
CA TYR A 96 -0.62 -7.53 5.79
C TYR A 96 -2.07 -7.64 5.27
N PRO A 97 -2.92 -8.47 5.93
CA PRO A 97 -4.32 -8.56 5.57
C PRO A 97 -5.04 -7.22 5.79
N VAL A 98 -6.19 -7.03 5.15
CA VAL A 98 -7.04 -5.87 5.43
C VAL A 98 -7.38 -5.83 6.93
N GLY A 99 -7.18 -4.68 7.56
CA GLY A 99 -7.30 -4.50 9.00
C GLY A 99 -6.00 -4.67 9.80
N ALA A 100 -4.90 -5.07 9.16
CA ALA A 100 -3.60 -5.09 9.80
C ALA A 100 -3.18 -3.66 10.18
N ALA A 101 -2.84 -3.45 11.45
CA ALA A 101 -2.24 -2.21 11.89
C ALA A 101 -0.75 -2.22 11.55
N VAL A 102 -0.25 -1.13 10.96
CA VAL A 102 1.13 -1.03 10.49
C VAL A 102 1.78 0.27 10.93
N THR A 103 3.08 0.20 11.15
CA THR A 103 3.98 1.35 11.30
C THR A 103 4.87 1.45 10.08
N ILE A 104 4.90 2.61 9.43
CA ILE A 104 5.74 2.91 8.27
C ILE A 104 6.87 3.85 8.71
N PHE A 105 8.12 3.42 8.55
CA PHE A 105 9.31 4.24 8.73
C PHE A 105 9.66 4.87 7.38
N CYS A 106 9.50 6.17 7.26
CA CYS A 106 9.58 6.85 5.97
C CYS A 106 10.99 7.31 5.60
N ASN A 107 11.95 7.32 6.54
CA ASN A 107 13.32 7.74 6.23
C ASN A 107 13.98 6.82 5.18
N GLY A 108 14.36 7.42 4.06
CA GLY A 108 14.94 6.76 2.90
C GLY A 108 13.91 6.25 1.88
N LEU A 109 12.62 6.41 2.15
CA LEU A 109 11.57 6.28 1.13
C LEU A 109 11.45 7.57 0.31
N THR A 110 10.68 7.50 -0.76
CA THR A 110 10.42 8.59 -1.69
C THR A 110 8.92 8.73 -1.89
N LEU A 111 8.44 9.98 -1.86
CA LEU A 111 7.10 10.35 -2.30
C LEU A 111 7.15 10.68 -3.79
N GLY A 112 6.21 10.15 -4.56
CA GLY A 112 6.10 10.47 -5.99
C GLY A 112 4.70 10.85 -6.38
N ASP A 113 4.60 11.80 -7.30
CA ASP A 113 3.37 12.16 -7.97
C ASP A 113 3.14 11.21 -9.16
N TYR A 114 2.04 10.47 -9.11
CA TYR A 114 1.54 9.64 -10.20
C TYR A 114 0.20 10.18 -10.70
N GLY A 115 0.23 11.09 -11.67
CA GLY A 115 -0.98 11.66 -12.27
C GLY A 115 -1.84 12.44 -11.27
N GLY A 116 -1.21 13.12 -10.32
CA GLY A 116 -1.75 13.87 -9.19
C GLY A 116 -2.14 13.01 -7.97
N LYS A 117 -1.82 11.72 -7.96
CA LYS A 117 -1.90 10.87 -6.77
C LYS A 117 -0.51 10.68 -6.17
N ILE A 118 -0.35 11.10 -4.92
CA ILE A 118 0.91 10.91 -4.18
C ILE A 118 1.01 9.47 -3.68
N GLN A 119 2.12 8.81 -4.00
CA GLN A 119 2.43 7.43 -3.64
C GLN A 119 3.76 7.35 -2.89
N LEU A 120 3.97 6.29 -2.11
CA LEU A 120 5.18 6.04 -1.34
C LEU A 120 5.92 4.81 -1.88
N GLY A 121 7.22 4.95 -2.12
CA GLY A 121 8.07 3.87 -2.61
C GLY A 121 9.55 4.15 -2.33
N VAL A 122 10.44 3.54 -3.12
CA VAL A 122 11.87 3.88 -3.11
C VAL A 122 12.17 4.93 -4.17
N ALA A 123 13.42 5.39 -4.22
CA ALA A 123 13.89 6.27 -5.28
C ALA A 123 13.56 5.68 -6.66
N PRO A 124 13.17 6.52 -7.64
CA PRO A 124 12.77 6.06 -8.94
C PRO A 124 13.92 5.39 -9.69
N ASP A 125 13.62 4.28 -10.38
CA ASP A 125 14.52 3.53 -11.25
C ASP A 125 14.21 3.73 -12.75
N GLY A 126 13.31 4.66 -13.06
CA GLY A 126 12.85 4.99 -14.41
C GLY A 126 11.99 6.25 -14.44
N ASP A 127 11.06 6.34 -15.38
CA ASP A 127 10.26 7.55 -15.64
C ASP A 127 9.13 7.83 -14.62
N TYR A 128 8.86 6.89 -13.71
CA TYR A 128 7.84 7.05 -12.67
C TYR A 128 8.37 7.82 -11.47
N GLY A 129 7.48 8.51 -10.73
CA GLY A 129 7.86 9.33 -9.57
C GLY A 129 8.47 8.56 -8.39
N VAL A 130 8.30 7.23 -8.33
CA VAL A 130 8.88 6.31 -7.33
C VAL A 130 9.14 4.93 -7.93
N GLY A 131 10.13 4.23 -7.38
CA GLY A 131 10.32 2.79 -7.55
C GLY A 131 9.54 1.99 -6.51
N ARG A 132 9.42 0.67 -6.69
CA ARG A 132 8.78 -0.22 -5.70
C ARG A 132 9.78 -0.67 -4.63
N ILE A 133 9.37 -0.68 -3.36
CA ILE A 133 10.20 -1.18 -2.24
C ILE A 133 10.51 -2.66 -2.46
N PRO A 134 11.79 -3.08 -2.60
CA PRO A 134 12.14 -4.49 -2.73
C PRO A 134 11.62 -5.30 -1.55
N ARG A 135 11.13 -6.52 -1.80
CA ARG A 135 10.48 -7.34 -0.76
C ARG A 135 11.42 -7.64 0.42
N GLU A 136 12.70 -7.84 0.13
CA GLU A 136 13.78 -8.08 1.09
C GLU A 136 14.10 -6.86 1.97
N GLU A 137 13.77 -5.65 1.51
CA GLU A 137 13.97 -4.42 2.27
C GLU A 137 12.70 -4.00 3.04
N LEU A 138 11.56 -4.64 2.79
CA LEU A 138 10.27 -4.19 3.33
C LEU A 138 10.28 -4.06 4.86
N GLU A 139 10.93 -4.96 5.57
CA GLU A 139 11.00 -4.95 7.05
C GLU A 139 11.79 -3.77 7.63
N ARG A 140 12.63 -3.11 6.82
CA ARG A 140 13.27 -1.83 7.19
C ARG A 140 12.21 -0.73 7.33
N TYR A 141 11.21 -0.74 6.47
CA TYR A 141 10.28 0.37 6.30
C TYR A 141 8.89 0.09 6.84
N LEU A 142 8.49 -1.16 7.01
CA LEU A 142 7.14 -1.53 7.39
C LEU A 142 7.16 -2.59 8.48
N ARG A 143 6.43 -2.34 9.57
CA ARG A 143 6.20 -3.31 10.64
C ARG A 143 4.70 -3.44 10.90
N ARG A 144 4.21 -4.67 11.04
CA ARG A 144 2.85 -4.94 11.52
C ARG A 144 2.81 -4.94 13.04
N ASN A 145 1.72 -4.44 13.60
CA ASN A 145 1.41 -4.41 15.03
C ASN A 145 0.14 -5.23 15.31
N PRO A 146 0.23 -6.57 15.42
CA PRO A 146 -0.95 -7.44 15.50
C PRO A 146 -1.90 -7.11 16.65
N ASP A 147 -1.38 -6.63 17.79
CA ASP A 147 -2.17 -6.23 18.95
C ASP A 147 -3.09 -5.02 18.68
N LYS A 148 -2.81 -4.25 17.63
CA LYS A 148 -3.59 -3.09 17.18
C LYS A 148 -4.48 -3.40 15.97
N ASP A 149 -4.47 -4.64 15.45
CA ASP A 149 -5.27 -5.02 14.29
C ASP A 149 -6.75 -4.76 14.54
N ARG A 150 -7.44 -4.21 13.54
CA ARG A 150 -8.86 -3.87 13.63
C ARG A 150 -9.51 -3.87 12.26
N ARG A 151 -10.78 -4.28 12.20
CA ARG A 151 -11.54 -4.21 10.96
C ARG A 151 -11.71 -2.73 10.53
N PRO A 152 -11.28 -2.33 9.31
CA PRO A 152 -11.48 -0.97 8.83
C PRO A 152 -12.97 -0.67 8.71
N ARG A 153 -13.35 0.56 9.06
CA ARG A 153 -14.72 1.06 8.87
C ARG A 153 -14.70 2.02 7.68
N PRO A 154 -15.38 1.69 6.57
CA PRO A 154 -15.42 2.56 5.41
C PRO A 154 -16.19 3.84 5.76
N ALA A 155 -15.73 4.97 5.26
CA ALA A 155 -16.52 6.21 5.31
C ALA A 155 -17.68 6.10 4.30
N VAL A 156 -18.92 6.31 4.75
CA VAL A 156 -20.06 6.41 3.84
C VAL A 156 -19.97 7.76 3.13
N CYS A 157 -19.85 7.75 1.81
CA CYS A 157 -19.68 8.95 1.00
C CYS A 157 -20.79 9.07 -0.05
N THR A 158 -20.98 10.29 -0.54
CA THR A 158 -21.70 10.54 -1.80
C THR A 158 -20.67 10.85 -2.89
N PHE A 159 -21.07 10.76 -4.16
CA PHE A 159 -20.16 11.02 -5.28
C PHE A 159 -19.57 12.43 -5.26
N ASP A 160 -20.36 13.45 -4.89
CA ASP A 160 -19.93 14.85 -4.83
C ASP A 160 -19.01 15.15 -3.64
N ALA A 161 -18.95 14.25 -2.65
CA ALA A 161 -18.05 14.37 -1.51
C ALA A 161 -16.63 13.85 -1.81
N ILE A 162 -16.42 13.25 -2.99
CA ILE A 162 -15.12 12.73 -3.39
C ILE A 162 -14.24 13.87 -3.89
N GLY A 163 -13.10 14.06 -3.22
CA GLY A 163 -12.07 15.00 -3.63
C GLY A 163 -10.68 14.55 -3.17
N PRO A 164 -9.69 15.45 -3.16
CA PRO A 164 -8.29 15.10 -2.88
C PRO A 164 -8.07 14.39 -1.54
N ARG A 165 -8.87 14.72 -0.52
CA ARG A 165 -8.80 14.07 0.80
C ARG A 165 -9.15 12.58 0.73
N GLN A 166 -10.05 12.19 -0.16
CA GLN A 166 -10.53 10.81 -0.26
C GLN A 166 -9.59 9.91 -1.06
N THR A 167 -8.62 10.45 -1.82
CA THR A 167 -7.66 9.62 -2.56
C THR A 167 -6.92 8.66 -1.62
N ASP A 168 -6.91 7.37 -1.99
CA ASP A 168 -6.40 6.22 -1.23
C ASP A 168 -7.17 5.91 0.08
N THR A 169 -8.37 6.48 0.30
CA THR A 169 -9.22 6.14 1.48
C THR A 169 -10.28 5.10 1.15
N TYR A 170 -10.66 4.30 2.15
CA TYR A 170 -11.68 3.27 2.08
C TYR A 170 -13.06 3.85 2.33
N VAL A 171 -13.92 3.77 1.31
CA VAL A 171 -15.26 4.34 1.31
C VAL A 171 -16.33 3.30 0.99
N CYS A 172 -17.57 3.66 1.30
CA CYS A 172 -18.77 2.96 0.90
C CYS A 172 -19.69 3.92 0.15
N PHE A 173 -20.17 3.51 -1.01
CA PHE A 173 -21.32 4.12 -1.67
C PHE A 173 -22.54 3.24 -1.46
N GLU A 174 -23.59 3.79 -0.85
CA GLU A 174 -24.84 3.09 -0.54
C GLU A 174 -25.97 3.54 -1.47
N GLY A 175 -26.95 2.67 -1.70
CA GLY A 175 -28.12 3.01 -2.52
C GLY A 175 -27.77 3.23 -4.00
N VAL A 176 -26.73 2.58 -4.48
CA VAL A 176 -26.24 2.70 -5.87
C VAL A 176 -26.56 1.45 -6.68
N ARG A 177 -26.58 1.60 -8.00
CA ARG A 177 -26.72 0.49 -8.95
C ARG A 177 -25.74 0.63 -10.10
N PHE A 178 -25.31 -0.49 -10.67
CA PHE A 178 -24.61 -0.48 -11.93
C PHE A 178 -25.58 -0.15 -13.08
N THR A 179 -25.12 0.63 -14.06
CA THR A 179 -25.93 0.92 -15.26
C THR A 179 -25.79 -0.16 -16.32
N GLU A 180 -24.66 -0.85 -16.32
CA GLU A 180 -24.29 -1.93 -17.21
C GLU A 180 -24.65 -3.29 -16.61
N ALA A 181 -24.93 -4.26 -17.48
CA ALA A 181 -24.95 -5.68 -17.14
C ALA A 181 -23.73 -6.37 -17.77
N GLY A 182 -23.37 -7.56 -17.27
CA GLY A 182 -22.21 -8.31 -17.74
C GLY A 182 -21.01 -8.23 -16.79
N PRO A 183 -19.82 -8.68 -17.22
CA PRO A 183 -18.67 -8.85 -16.36
C PRO A 183 -18.09 -7.53 -15.85
N TRP A 184 -17.33 -7.56 -14.75
CA TRP A 184 -16.56 -6.40 -14.25
C TRP A 184 -15.58 -5.84 -15.28
N CYS A 185 -14.96 -6.73 -16.05
CA CYS A 185 -14.02 -6.41 -17.11
C CYS A 185 -14.50 -6.91 -18.47
N ASP A 186 -14.28 -6.10 -19.50
CA ASP A 186 -14.44 -6.51 -20.88
C ASP A 186 -13.32 -7.49 -21.25
N THR A 187 -13.62 -8.38 -22.21
CA THR A 187 -12.68 -9.37 -22.70
C THR A 187 -12.06 -8.88 -24.01
N ASP A 188 -10.74 -8.99 -24.12
CA ASP A 188 -10.02 -8.75 -25.36
C ASP A 188 -10.50 -9.74 -26.44
N PRO A 189 -10.96 -9.28 -27.61
CA PRO A 189 -11.47 -10.16 -28.66
C PRO A 189 -10.40 -11.04 -29.31
N GLU A 190 -9.12 -10.66 -29.24
CA GLU A 190 -8.00 -11.40 -29.83
C GLU A 190 -7.42 -12.41 -28.84
N THR A 191 -7.20 -11.98 -27.59
CA THR A 191 -6.54 -12.83 -26.58
C THR A 191 -7.53 -13.60 -25.71
N SER A 192 -8.81 -13.24 -25.71
CA SER A 192 -9.83 -13.76 -24.80
C SER A 192 -9.53 -13.53 -23.31
N GLU A 193 -8.59 -12.62 -22.99
CA GLU A 193 -8.21 -12.27 -21.62
C GLU A 193 -8.99 -11.03 -21.14
N PRO A 194 -9.33 -10.93 -19.84
CA PRO A 194 -9.97 -9.73 -19.30
C PRO A 194 -9.03 -8.52 -19.35
N GLN A 195 -9.55 -7.37 -19.77
CA GLN A 195 -8.83 -6.11 -19.80
C GLN A 195 -9.30 -5.15 -18.72
N THR A 196 -8.42 -4.26 -18.27
CA THR A 196 -8.78 -3.23 -17.28
C THR A 196 -9.91 -2.37 -17.82
N SER A 197 -11.03 -2.38 -17.13
CA SER A 197 -12.27 -1.77 -17.59
C SER A 197 -12.90 -0.90 -16.52
N GLU A 198 -13.89 -0.11 -16.93
CA GLU A 198 -14.70 0.67 -16.01
C GLU A 198 -16.18 0.32 -16.15
N ARG A 199 -16.89 0.42 -15.04
CA ARG A 199 -18.34 0.27 -14.92
C ARG A 199 -18.90 1.50 -14.22
N THR A 200 -20.18 1.76 -14.41
CA THR A 200 -20.81 3.01 -13.97
C THR A 200 -21.78 2.73 -12.85
N LEU A 201 -21.54 3.33 -11.70
CA LEU A 201 -22.52 3.45 -10.64
C LEU A 201 -23.42 4.65 -10.90
N THR A 202 -24.69 4.51 -10.57
CA THR A 202 -25.62 5.61 -10.45
C THR A 202 -26.37 5.54 -9.13
N ASP A 203 -26.63 6.70 -8.54
CA ASP A 203 -27.44 6.83 -7.32
C ASP A 203 -28.91 7.14 -7.64
N ALA A 204 -29.73 7.27 -6.60
CA ALA A 204 -31.15 7.59 -6.74
C ALA A 204 -31.42 8.97 -7.36
N GLN A 205 -30.43 9.87 -7.37
CA GLN A 205 -30.52 11.21 -7.96
C GLN A 205 -30.03 11.24 -9.43
N GLY A 206 -29.58 10.10 -9.97
CA GLY A 206 -29.07 9.99 -11.34
C GLY A 206 -27.63 10.52 -11.50
N ARG A 207 -26.94 10.87 -10.40
CA ARG A 207 -25.50 11.16 -10.46
C ARG A 207 -24.75 9.87 -10.79
N THR A 208 -23.54 9.99 -11.33
CA THR A 208 -22.74 8.83 -11.72
C THR A 208 -21.33 8.86 -11.15
N PHE A 209 -20.76 7.68 -10.95
CA PHE A 209 -19.37 7.49 -10.52
C PHE A 209 -18.78 6.27 -11.21
N ARG A 210 -17.50 6.32 -11.57
CA ARG A 210 -16.83 5.21 -12.26
C ARG A 210 -16.20 4.24 -11.26
N VAL A 211 -16.39 2.96 -11.50
CA VAL A 211 -15.69 1.88 -10.81
C VAL A 211 -14.70 1.29 -11.79
N ARG A 212 -13.42 1.34 -11.46
CA ARG A 212 -12.34 0.77 -12.28
C ARG A 212 -11.94 -0.58 -11.69
N THR A 213 -11.77 -1.57 -12.56
CA THR A 213 -11.34 -2.92 -12.19
C THR A 213 -10.21 -3.37 -13.10
N LEU A 214 -9.11 -3.86 -12.53
CA LEU A 214 -8.02 -4.42 -13.34
C LEU A 214 -8.44 -5.75 -13.96
N GLY A 215 -8.03 -5.99 -15.21
CA GLY A 215 -8.25 -7.27 -15.89
C GLY A 215 -7.66 -8.48 -15.15
N THR A 216 -6.60 -8.25 -14.36
CA THR A 216 -5.95 -9.26 -13.53
C THR A 216 -6.69 -9.60 -12.24
N CYS A 217 -7.81 -8.94 -11.94
CA CYS A 217 -8.56 -9.20 -10.71
C CYS A 217 -9.20 -10.59 -10.73
N ALA A 218 -9.25 -11.25 -9.57
CA ALA A 218 -9.85 -12.58 -9.45
C ALA A 218 -11.35 -12.63 -9.78
N TYR A 219 -12.02 -11.46 -9.77
CA TYR A 219 -13.43 -11.30 -10.09
C TYR A 219 -13.68 -10.62 -11.45
N ALA A 220 -12.65 -10.42 -12.28
CA ALA A 220 -12.76 -9.65 -13.52
C ALA A 220 -13.84 -10.18 -14.48
N THR A 221 -14.03 -11.49 -14.56
CA THR A 221 -15.03 -12.14 -15.45
C THR A 221 -16.39 -12.36 -14.79
N GLU A 222 -16.53 -12.05 -13.50
CA GLU A 222 -17.80 -12.20 -12.81
C GLU A 222 -18.76 -11.07 -13.20
N PRO A 223 -20.08 -11.33 -13.25
CA PRO A 223 -21.05 -10.28 -13.54
C PRO A 223 -21.07 -9.22 -12.44
N VAL A 224 -21.20 -7.95 -12.82
CA VAL A 224 -21.51 -6.88 -11.88
C VAL A 224 -22.88 -7.12 -11.24
N PRO A 225 -23.03 -6.86 -9.92
CA PRO A 225 -24.29 -7.11 -9.24
C PRO A 225 -25.41 -6.23 -9.81
N GLN A 226 -26.59 -6.81 -9.90
CA GLN A 226 -27.79 -6.14 -10.43
C GLN A 226 -28.68 -5.64 -9.28
N GLY A 227 -29.47 -4.60 -9.58
CA GLY A 227 -30.31 -3.94 -8.59
C GLY A 227 -29.57 -2.87 -7.79
N THR A 228 -30.15 -2.46 -6.67
CA THR A 228 -29.60 -1.42 -5.79
C THR A 228 -28.91 -2.06 -4.59
N GLY A 229 -27.77 -1.52 -4.20
CA GLY A 229 -26.96 -2.01 -3.09
C GLY A 229 -25.85 -1.05 -2.70
N SER A 230 -24.82 -1.61 -2.07
CA SER A 230 -23.66 -0.87 -1.59
C SER A 230 -22.36 -1.42 -2.20
N VAL A 231 -21.45 -0.54 -2.57
CA VAL A 231 -20.12 -0.88 -3.11
C VAL A 231 -19.05 -0.30 -2.20
N TYR A 232 -18.08 -1.14 -1.83
CA TYR A 232 -16.99 -0.78 -0.94
C TYR A 232 -15.67 -0.80 -1.70
N GLY A 233 -14.86 0.24 -1.53
CA GLY A 233 -13.62 0.34 -2.27
C GLY A 233 -12.74 1.49 -1.84
N ILE A 234 -11.59 1.58 -2.49
CA ILE A 234 -10.63 2.65 -2.29
C ILE A 234 -10.79 3.65 -3.44
N ILE A 235 -10.84 4.93 -3.10
CA ILE A 235 -10.87 5.98 -4.11
C ILE A 235 -9.50 6.12 -4.73
N ASP A 236 -9.45 5.96 -6.04
CA ASP A 236 -8.26 6.21 -6.86
C ASP A 236 -8.40 7.55 -7.60
N TYR A 237 -7.26 8.15 -7.91
CA TYR A 237 -7.17 9.37 -8.68
C TYR A 237 -6.04 9.26 -9.69
N PHE A 238 -6.32 9.63 -10.94
CA PHE A 238 -5.33 9.70 -11.99
C PHE A 238 -5.74 10.72 -13.05
N ASN A 239 -4.85 11.67 -13.35
CA ASN A 239 -4.99 12.68 -14.40
C ASN A 239 -6.35 13.39 -14.42
N GLY A 240 -6.79 13.88 -13.25
CA GLY A 240 -8.04 14.64 -13.14
C GLY A 240 -9.30 13.79 -12.95
N LYS A 241 -9.18 12.46 -12.86
CA LYS A 241 -10.32 11.55 -12.75
C LYS A 241 -10.28 10.73 -11.47
N TYR A 242 -11.38 10.78 -10.73
CA TYR A 242 -11.63 9.87 -9.61
C TYR A 242 -12.33 8.59 -10.10
N THR A 243 -11.91 7.46 -9.55
CA THR A 243 -12.58 6.16 -9.73
C THR A 243 -12.61 5.41 -8.41
N LEU A 244 -13.54 4.47 -8.27
CA LEU A 244 -13.58 3.54 -7.15
C LEU A 244 -12.90 2.25 -7.58
N ARG A 245 -12.03 1.72 -6.74
CA ARG A 245 -11.42 0.40 -6.92
C ARG A 245 -11.94 -0.52 -5.84
N VAL A 246 -12.65 -1.58 -6.22
CA VAL A 246 -13.35 -2.44 -5.26
C VAL A 246 -12.34 -3.10 -4.33
N SER A 247 -12.53 -2.96 -3.02
CA SER A 247 -11.67 -3.60 -2.01
C SER A 247 -12.37 -4.84 -1.45
N GLU A 248 -11.60 -5.89 -1.18
CA GLU A 248 -12.08 -7.18 -0.67
C GLU A 248 -13.19 -7.86 -1.53
N ARG A 249 -13.31 -7.50 -2.83
CA ARG A 249 -14.45 -7.90 -3.69
C ARG A 249 -15.81 -7.62 -3.01
N ARG A 250 -15.87 -6.59 -2.17
CA ARG A 250 -17.00 -6.37 -1.26
C ARG A 250 -18.07 -5.50 -1.93
N VAL A 251 -19.18 -6.16 -2.29
CA VAL A 251 -20.42 -5.56 -2.79
C VAL A 251 -21.60 -6.18 -2.07
N GLU A 252 -22.59 -5.39 -1.66
CA GLU A 252 -23.74 -5.83 -0.88
C GLU A 252 -25.04 -5.39 -1.58
N PHE A 253 -25.61 -6.27 -2.40
CA PHE A 253 -26.81 -6.00 -3.20
C PHE A 253 -27.93 -6.98 -2.82
N ALA A 254 -29.18 -6.50 -2.76
CA ALA A 254 -30.32 -7.26 -2.24
C ALA A 254 -30.60 -8.59 -2.96
N ASN A 255 -30.11 -8.77 -4.20
CA ASN A 255 -30.28 -9.98 -5.01
C ASN A 255 -28.97 -10.71 -5.34
N ALA A 256 -27.85 -10.37 -4.70
CA ALA A 256 -26.59 -11.09 -4.90
C ALA A 256 -26.67 -12.46 -4.21
N ALA A 257 -27.03 -13.49 -4.97
CA ALA A 257 -26.94 -14.88 -4.51
C ALA A 257 -25.51 -15.18 -4.04
N GLY A 258 -25.33 -15.40 -2.74
CA GLY A 258 -24.14 -16.01 -2.14
C GLY A 258 -22.85 -15.19 -2.22
N LEU A 259 -22.66 -14.21 -1.35
CA LEU A 259 -21.31 -13.73 -1.04
C LEU A 259 -20.58 -14.77 -0.17
N PRO A 260 -19.34 -15.19 -0.51
CA PRO A 260 -18.50 -15.86 0.46
C PRO A 260 -18.24 -14.92 1.65
N ARG A 261 -18.40 -15.45 2.87
CA ARG A 261 -17.98 -14.79 4.11
C ARG A 261 -16.46 -14.81 4.21
N ALA A 262 -15.89 -13.63 4.44
CA ALA A 262 -14.58 -13.36 5.01
C ALA A 262 -13.36 -13.97 4.27
N TYR A 263 -12.18 -13.40 4.56
CA TYR A 263 -10.88 -14.00 4.25
C TYR A 263 -10.92 -15.52 4.44
N PRO A 264 -10.45 -16.34 3.49
CA PRO A 264 -10.19 -17.74 3.79
C PRO A 264 -9.10 -17.78 4.86
N SER A 265 -9.51 -17.96 6.12
CA SER A 265 -8.61 -18.34 7.19
C SER A 265 -8.08 -19.71 6.81
N THR A 266 -6.84 -19.76 6.34
CA THR A 266 -6.08 -20.97 6.02
C THR A 266 -6.64 -21.80 4.86
N GLY A 267 -5.99 -21.73 3.70
CA GLY A 267 -6.21 -22.73 2.64
C GLY A 267 -5.94 -22.23 1.22
N ARG A 268 -4.69 -22.41 0.77
CA ARG A 268 -4.26 -22.51 -0.64
C ARG A 268 -5.02 -21.63 -1.65
N TYR A 269 -4.71 -20.34 -1.67
CA TYR A 269 -4.86 -19.56 -2.89
C TYR A 269 -3.60 -19.74 -3.77
N SER A 270 -3.80 -20.33 -4.96
CA SER A 270 -2.80 -20.35 -6.02
C SER A 270 -2.94 -19.04 -6.80
N ALA A 271 -1.94 -18.18 -6.73
CA ALA A 271 -1.89 -16.98 -7.55
C ALA A 271 -1.99 -17.36 -9.05
N PRO A 272 -2.66 -16.55 -9.88
CA PRO A 272 -2.52 -16.67 -11.33
C PRO A 272 -1.03 -16.62 -11.67
N LYS A 273 -0.56 -17.57 -12.50
CA LYS A 273 0.82 -17.55 -12.96
C LYS A 273 1.06 -16.25 -13.74
N PRO A 274 2.19 -15.55 -13.52
CA PRO A 274 2.55 -14.44 -14.38
C PRO A 274 2.70 -14.96 -15.81
N THR A 275 1.89 -14.44 -16.73
CA THR A 275 2.13 -14.56 -18.16
C THR A 275 3.43 -13.82 -18.47
N LYS A 276 4.36 -14.51 -19.12
CA LYS A 276 5.62 -13.95 -19.64
C LYS A 276 5.35 -12.94 -20.74
#